data_AF-A0A7R9G8M1-F1
#
_entry.id   AF-A0A7R9G8M1-F1
#
_cell.length_a   1.000
_cell.length_b   1.000
_cell.length_c   1.000
_cell.angle_alpha   90.00
_cell.angle_beta   90.00
_cell.angle_gamma   90.00
#
_symmetry.space_group_name_H-M   'P 1'
#
loop_
_entity.id
_entity.type
_entity.pdbx_description
1 polymer ?
#
loop_
_entity_poly.entity_id
_entity_poly.type
_entity_poly.pdbx_seq_one_letter_code
_entity_poly.pdbx_strand_id
1 'polypeptide(L)'
;MLFRIWYIRKMSLERTKQTVDMYYTVRNLIPEFFRNRDPVILQEKQVLTYVQMIPMPDVTDEFTQTVISRYVGTEDQHYDLNLFIKMSVMIGDLLLQDSCSLGFHVVVDLSNYSLGVIRQFTPVILKKIQVIITVGRRIYIIE
;
A
#
# COMPACT_ATOMS: atom_id res chain seq x y z
N MET A 1 -13.55 3.95 10.25
CA MET A 1 -13.48 3.30 8.91
C MET A 1 -14.75 3.46 8.06
N LEU A 2 -15.91 2.93 8.47
CA LEU A 2 -17.14 2.91 7.62
C LEU A 2 -17.64 4.30 7.21
N PHE A 3 -17.72 5.24 8.15
CA PHE A 3 -18.11 6.63 7.88
C PHE A 3 -17.23 7.28 6.79
N ARG A 4 -15.91 7.04 6.87
CA ARG A 4 -14.96 7.54 5.88
C ARG A 4 -15.22 6.95 4.48
N ILE A 5 -15.45 5.64 4.39
CA ILE A 5 -15.76 4.99 3.11
C ILE A 5 -17.04 5.59 2.52
N TRP A 6 -18.07 5.79 3.34
CA TRP A 6 -19.32 6.41 2.92
C TRP A 6 -19.11 7.84 2.39
N TYR A 7 -18.33 8.65 3.11
CA TYR A 7 -17.98 10.01 2.70
C TYR A 7 -17.22 10.03 1.37
N ILE A 8 -16.17 9.22 1.21
CA ILE A 8 -15.38 9.11 -0.04
C ILE A 8 -16.24 8.65 -1.22
N ARG A 9 -17.26 7.84 -0.98
CA ARG A 9 -18.22 7.38 -2.00
C ARG A 9 -19.35 8.37 -2.25
N LYS A 10 -19.18 9.64 -1.86
CA LYS A 10 -20.16 10.72 -2.03
C LYS A 10 -21.51 10.36 -1.41
N MET A 11 -21.47 9.72 -0.23
CA MET A 11 -22.65 9.33 0.54
C MET A 11 -23.58 8.32 -0.16
N SER A 12 -23.12 7.67 -1.23
CA SER A 12 -23.88 6.59 -1.89
C SER A 12 -23.79 5.31 -1.08
N LEU A 13 -24.93 4.84 -0.58
CA LEU A 13 -25.02 3.58 0.16
C LEU A 13 -24.60 2.38 -0.71
N GLU A 14 -25.07 2.31 -1.95
CA GLU A 14 -24.74 1.22 -2.88
C GLU A 14 -23.22 1.12 -3.12
N ARG A 15 -22.56 2.24 -3.43
CA ARG A 15 -21.10 2.27 -3.65
C ARG A 15 -20.32 1.96 -2.37
N THR A 16 -20.85 2.34 -1.22
CA THR A 16 -20.26 2.04 0.09
C THR A 16 -20.28 0.53 0.32
N LYS A 17 -21.43 -0.12 0.13
CA LYS A 17 -21.58 -1.58 0.26
C LYS A 17 -20.60 -2.32 -0.65
N GLN A 18 -20.58 -1.96 -1.94
CA GLN A 18 -19.65 -2.54 -2.91
C GLN A 18 -18.18 -2.40 -2.50
N THR A 19 -17.79 -1.25 -1.93
CA THR A 19 -16.41 -1.01 -1.47
C THR A 19 -16.07 -1.88 -0.26
N VAL A 20 -17.00 -2.00 0.70
CA VAL A 20 -16.81 -2.85 1.88
C VAL A 20 -16.71 -4.32 1.49
N ASP A 21 -17.62 -4.81 0.64
CA ASP A 21 -17.60 -6.20 0.17
C ASP A 21 -16.26 -6.51 -0.51
N MET A 22 -15.87 -5.67 -1.47
CA MET A 22 -14.63 -5.84 -2.21
C MET A 22 -13.39 -5.75 -1.29
N TYR A 23 -13.41 -4.86 -0.28
CA TYR A 23 -12.34 -4.76 0.71
C TYR A 23 -12.08 -6.09 1.42
N TYR A 24 -13.12 -6.86 1.74
CA TYR A 24 -12.94 -8.19 2.34
C TYR A 24 -12.64 -9.27 1.28
N THR A 25 -13.23 -9.20 0.09
CA THR A 25 -12.99 -10.17 -0.99
C THR A 25 -11.53 -10.18 -1.45
N VAL A 26 -10.91 -9.02 -1.66
CA VAL A 26 -9.52 -8.92 -2.16
C VAL A 26 -8.52 -9.61 -1.22
N ARG A 27 -8.75 -9.55 0.09
CA ARG A 27 -7.88 -10.19 1.10
C ARG A 27 -7.87 -11.72 0.98
N ASN A 28 -8.98 -12.29 0.51
CA ASN A 28 -9.09 -13.72 0.25
C ASN A 28 -8.54 -14.11 -1.12
N LEU A 29 -8.65 -13.23 -2.12
CA LEU A 29 -8.14 -13.48 -3.48
C LEU A 29 -6.62 -13.37 -3.59
N ILE A 30 -5.98 -12.59 -2.72
CA ILE A 30 -4.54 -12.31 -2.78
C ILE A 30 -3.88 -12.65 -1.43
N PRO A 31 -4.03 -13.88 -0.92
CA PRO A 31 -3.64 -14.24 0.44
C PRO A 31 -2.15 -14.02 0.73
N GLU A 32 -1.27 -14.06 -0.28
CA GLU A 32 0.16 -13.84 -0.15
C GLU A 32 0.51 -12.45 0.43
N PHE A 33 -0.33 -11.44 0.19
CA PHE A 33 -0.13 -10.11 0.74
C PHE A 33 -0.95 -9.87 2.02
N PHE A 34 -1.93 -10.72 2.32
CA PHE A 34 -2.90 -10.50 3.41
C PHE A 34 -2.82 -11.50 4.58
N ARG A 35 -2.11 -12.62 4.43
CA ARG A 35 -1.91 -13.64 5.48
C ARG A 35 -0.50 -13.57 6.07
N ASN A 36 -0.37 -14.09 7.30
CA ASN A 36 0.90 -14.18 8.05
C ASN A 36 1.63 -12.83 8.03
N ARG A 37 1.00 -11.84 8.66
CA ARG A 37 1.44 -10.44 8.75
C ARG A 37 1.89 -10.18 10.17
N ASP A 38 3.13 -10.52 10.48
CA ASP A 38 3.73 -10.25 11.78
C ASP A 38 5.04 -9.50 11.58
N PRO A 39 5.05 -8.17 11.79
CA PRO A 39 6.19 -7.32 11.50
C PRO A 39 7.39 -7.62 12.40
N VAL A 40 7.22 -8.47 13.42
CA VAL A 40 8.26 -8.88 14.35
C VAL A 40 9.05 -10.08 13.83
N ILE A 41 8.49 -10.85 12.88
CA ILE A 41 9.17 -12.01 12.28
C ILE A 41 10.37 -11.54 11.43
N LEU A 42 11.47 -12.30 11.50
CA LEU A 42 12.76 -11.95 10.90
C LEU A 42 12.67 -11.61 9.40
N GLN A 43 11.83 -12.35 8.65
CA GLN A 43 11.60 -12.09 7.23
C GLN A 43 11.04 -10.67 7.03
N GLU A 44 9.96 -10.30 7.73
CA GLU A 44 9.35 -8.97 7.59
C GLU A 44 10.27 -7.84 8.08
N LYS A 45 11.13 -8.11 9.07
CA LYS A 45 12.19 -7.16 9.49
C LYS A 45 13.26 -6.94 8.42
N GLN A 46 13.55 -7.94 7.58
CA GLN A 46 14.52 -7.76 6.49
C GLN A 46 14.05 -6.74 5.47
N VAL A 47 12.75 -6.62 5.17
CA VAL A 47 12.26 -5.55 4.27
C VAL A 47 12.63 -4.16 4.76
N LEU A 48 12.61 -3.93 6.07
CA LEU A 48 12.93 -2.63 6.65
C LEU A 48 14.40 -2.23 6.48
N THR A 49 15.29 -3.17 6.11
CA THR A 49 16.71 -2.86 5.84
C THR A 49 16.94 -2.31 4.43
N TYR A 50 16.03 -2.58 3.49
CA TYR A 50 16.17 -2.19 2.08
C TYR A 50 15.01 -1.36 1.54
N VAL A 51 13.92 -1.21 2.28
CA VAL A 51 12.77 -0.36 1.94
C VAL A 51 12.44 0.55 3.11
N GLN A 52 12.22 1.82 2.77
CA GLN A 52 11.65 2.81 3.68
C GLN A 52 10.28 3.22 3.17
N MET A 53 9.27 3.20 4.03
CA MET A 53 7.93 3.73 3.77
C MET A 53 7.53 4.62 4.92
N ILE A 54 7.54 5.93 4.69
CA ILE A 54 7.43 6.95 5.71
C ILE A 54 6.16 7.75 5.48
N PRO A 55 5.13 7.62 6.33
CA PRO A 55 4.00 8.54 6.36
C PRO A 55 4.48 9.92 6.83
N MET A 56 4.15 10.96 6.08
CA MET A 56 4.47 12.34 6.47
C MET A 56 3.59 12.80 7.64
N PRO A 57 4.08 13.65 8.55
CA PRO A 57 3.26 14.12 9.68
C PRO A 57 2.05 14.95 9.22
N ASP A 58 2.20 15.66 8.10
CA ASP A 58 1.17 16.55 7.59
C ASP A 58 0.21 15.84 6.64
N VAL A 59 -1.06 16.20 6.77
CA VAL A 59 -2.12 15.84 5.83
C VAL A 59 -2.29 17.01 4.86
N THR A 60 -2.43 16.72 3.57
CA THR A 60 -2.69 17.75 2.56
C THR A 60 -4.04 18.45 2.78
N ASP A 61 -4.24 19.60 2.14
CA ASP A 61 -5.49 20.37 2.19
C ASP A 61 -6.71 19.56 1.72
N GLU A 62 -6.50 18.51 0.91
CA GLU A 62 -7.53 17.56 0.47
C GLU A 62 -7.84 16.45 1.48
N PHE A 63 -7.30 16.55 2.70
CA PHE A 63 -7.31 15.50 3.70
C PHE A 63 -6.64 14.20 3.23
N THR A 64 -5.63 14.28 2.37
CA THR A 64 -4.91 13.11 1.87
C THR A 64 -3.56 12.96 2.57
N GLN A 65 -3.27 11.76 3.08
CA GLN A 65 -2.02 11.44 3.78
C GLN A 65 -0.91 11.10 2.79
N THR A 66 0.21 11.82 2.82
CA THR A 66 1.36 11.50 1.96
C THR A 66 2.22 10.42 2.60
N VAL A 67 2.66 9.46 1.79
CA VAL A 67 3.59 8.39 2.14
C VAL A 67 4.73 8.38 1.12
N ILE A 68 5.96 8.52 1.61
CA ILE A 68 7.16 8.44 0.78
C ILE A 68 7.71 7.01 0.86
N SER A 69 7.90 6.38 -0.29
CA SER A 69 8.49 5.05 -0.43
C SER A 69 9.83 5.16 -1.14
N ARG A 70 10.89 4.61 -0.54
CA ARG A 70 12.23 4.60 -1.11
C ARG A 70 12.86 3.21 -0.99
N TYR A 71 13.52 2.78 -2.07
CA TYR A 71 14.44 1.65 -2.02
C TYR A 71 15.83 2.14 -1.59
N VAL A 72 16.38 1.54 -0.55
CA VAL A 72 17.70 1.86 0.03
C VAL A 72 18.63 0.65 0.08
N GLY A 73 18.24 -0.46 -0.57
CA GLY A 73 19.02 -1.68 -0.56
C GLY A 73 20.29 -1.62 -1.39
N THR A 74 21.27 -2.46 -1.05
CA THR A 74 22.51 -2.65 -1.82
C THR A 74 22.34 -3.75 -2.88
N GLU A 75 23.25 -3.84 -3.87
CA GLU A 75 23.19 -4.88 -4.91
C GLU A 75 23.22 -6.32 -4.34
N ASP A 76 23.85 -6.52 -3.19
CA ASP A 76 23.96 -7.82 -2.52
C ASP A 76 22.66 -8.26 -1.81
N GLN A 77 21.69 -7.36 -1.63
CA GLN A 77 20.45 -7.66 -0.94
C GLN A 77 19.40 -8.21 -1.93
N HIS A 78 18.91 -9.41 -1.65
CA HIS A 78 17.79 -9.97 -2.40
C HIS A 78 16.52 -9.17 -2.11
N TYR A 79 16.12 -8.32 -3.04
CA TYR A 79 14.83 -7.65 -3.00
C TYR A 79 13.70 -8.67 -3.19
N ASP A 80 12.91 -8.87 -2.14
CA ASP A 80 11.65 -9.62 -2.23
C ASP A 80 10.47 -8.66 -2.45
N LEU A 81 9.97 -8.64 -3.69
CA LEU A 81 8.82 -7.83 -4.07
C LEU A 81 7.53 -8.21 -3.32
N ASN A 82 7.31 -9.49 -3.00
CA ASN A 82 6.09 -9.89 -2.32
C ASN A 82 6.07 -9.37 -0.88
N LEU A 83 7.23 -9.42 -0.22
CA LEU A 83 7.39 -8.92 1.13
C LEU A 83 7.28 -7.39 1.16
N PHE A 84 7.84 -6.69 0.16
CA PHE A 84 7.65 -5.26 -0.03
C PHE A 84 6.16 -4.88 -0.16
N ILE A 85 5.41 -5.56 -1.03
CA ILE A 85 3.99 -5.30 -1.23
C ILE A 85 3.22 -5.62 0.05
N LYS A 86 3.51 -6.73 0.73
CA LYS A 86 2.88 -7.09 2.00
C LYS A 86 3.04 -5.96 3.03
N MET A 87 4.27 -5.49 3.24
CA MET A 87 4.56 -4.38 4.15
C MET A 87 3.85 -3.08 3.75
N SER A 88 3.82 -2.77 2.45
CA SER A 88 3.11 -1.61 1.90
C SER A 88 1.62 -1.63 2.25
N VAL A 89 0.99 -2.80 2.14
CA VAL A 89 -0.43 -2.94 2.47
C VAL A 89 -0.67 -2.90 3.98
N MET A 90 0.23 -3.48 4.80
CA MET A 90 0.16 -3.39 6.26
C MET A 90 0.25 -1.95 6.77
N ILE A 91 1.22 -1.17 6.28
CA ILE A 91 1.35 0.25 6.63
C ILE A 91 0.10 1.02 6.24
N GLY A 92 -0.41 0.78 5.03
CA GLY A 92 -1.64 1.43 4.64
C GLY A 92 -2.86 0.99 5.47
N ASP A 93 -2.92 -0.25 5.97
CA ASP A 93 -4.00 -0.71 6.85
C ASP A 93 -3.93 0.01 8.21
N LEU A 94 -2.72 0.22 8.75
CA LEU A 94 -2.49 1.04 9.95
C LEU A 94 -2.91 2.50 9.72
N LEU A 95 -2.48 3.11 8.61
CA LEU A 95 -2.86 4.48 8.29
C LEU A 95 -4.37 4.63 8.06
N LEU A 96 -5.04 3.61 7.50
CA LEU A 96 -6.49 3.61 7.40
C LEU A 96 -7.17 3.58 8.79
N GLN A 97 -6.53 3.01 9.81
CA GLN A 97 -7.07 2.95 11.17
C GLN A 97 -6.80 4.24 11.95
N ASP A 98 -5.57 4.74 11.89
CA ASP A 98 -5.08 5.79 12.79
C ASP A 98 -5.20 7.21 12.21
N SER A 99 -5.18 7.37 10.88
CA SER A 99 -5.27 8.70 10.26
C SER A 99 -6.72 9.15 10.03
N CYS A 100 -6.96 10.45 10.19
CA CYS A 100 -8.20 11.11 9.75
C CYS A 100 -8.24 11.37 8.23
N SER A 101 -7.22 10.93 7.49
CA SER A 101 -7.14 11.17 6.05
C SER A 101 -8.23 10.43 5.26
N LEU A 102 -8.68 11.04 4.17
CA LEU A 102 -9.63 10.54 3.18
C LEU A 102 -8.98 9.70 2.07
N GLY A 103 -7.66 9.60 2.04
CA GLY A 103 -6.90 8.87 1.02
C GLY A 103 -5.41 8.93 1.27
N PHE A 104 -4.63 8.40 0.32
CA PHE A 104 -3.17 8.41 0.40
C PHE A 104 -2.52 8.91 -0.89
N HIS A 105 -1.50 9.74 -0.78
CA HIS A 105 -0.55 9.97 -1.87
C HIS A 105 0.65 9.09 -1.62
N VAL A 106 1.07 8.33 -2.63
CA VAL A 106 2.29 7.52 -2.53
C VAL A 106 3.30 8.08 -3.50
N VAL A 107 4.37 8.64 -2.96
CA VAL A 107 5.53 9.12 -3.73
C VAL A 107 6.57 8.00 -3.70
N VAL A 108 7.02 7.55 -4.87
CA VAL A 108 8.00 6.47 -4.97
C VAL A 108 9.30 7.03 -5.54
N ASP A 109 10.34 7.05 -4.72
CA ASP A 109 11.69 7.41 -5.16
C ASP A 109 12.32 6.24 -5.92
N LEU A 110 12.33 6.35 -7.25
CA LEU A 110 12.85 5.33 -8.16
C LEU A 110 14.37 5.42 -8.38
N SER A 111 15.07 6.38 -7.76
CA SER A 111 16.47 6.69 -8.06
C SER A 111 17.43 5.50 -7.85
N ASN A 112 17.10 4.60 -6.91
CA ASN A 112 17.92 3.44 -6.57
C ASN A 112 17.38 2.12 -7.15
N TYR A 113 16.34 2.14 -7.98
CA TYR A 113 15.78 0.92 -8.54
C TYR A 113 16.65 0.40 -9.68
N SER A 114 17.26 -0.76 -9.50
CA SER A 114 17.96 -1.45 -10.58
C SER A 114 16.98 -2.08 -11.56
N LEU A 115 17.42 -2.35 -12.79
CA LEU A 115 16.63 -3.11 -13.77
C LEU A 115 16.25 -4.51 -13.24
N GLY A 116 17.05 -5.10 -12.37
CA GLY A 116 16.75 -6.38 -11.71
C GLY A 116 15.51 -6.29 -10.82
N VAL A 117 15.40 -5.22 -10.02
CA VAL A 117 14.22 -4.94 -9.18
C VAL A 117 13.00 -4.67 -10.06
N ILE A 118 13.15 -3.82 -11.08
CA ILE A 118 12.05 -3.43 -11.99
C ILE A 118 11.46 -4.67 -12.70
N ARG A 119 12.31 -5.64 -13.09
CA ARG A 119 11.85 -6.89 -13.75
C ARG A 119 10.95 -7.76 -12.87
N GLN A 120 10.99 -7.62 -11.55
CA GLN A 120 10.10 -8.37 -10.67
C GLN A 120 8.63 -7.91 -10.79
N PHE A 121 8.38 -6.67 -11.25
CA PHE A 121 7.05 -6.11 -11.47
C PHE A 121 6.37 -6.69 -12.72
N THR A 122 6.01 -7.96 -12.66
CA THR A 122 5.29 -8.64 -13.74
C THR A 122 3.87 -8.07 -13.91
N PRO A 123 3.24 -8.20 -15.10
CA PRO A 123 1.86 -7.77 -15.33
C PRO A 123 0.86 -8.37 -14.34
N VAL A 124 1.09 -9.61 -13.89
CA VAL A 124 0.25 -10.28 -12.88
C VAL A 124 0.34 -9.57 -11.53
N ILE A 125 1.55 -9.22 -11.09
CA ILE A 125 1.75 -8.48 -9.83
C ILE A 125 1.17 -7.08 -9.93
N LEU A 126 1.42 -6.37 -11.04
CA LEU A 126 0.86 -5.04 -11.28
C LEU A 126 -0.67 -5.06 -11.25
N LYS A 127 -1.30 -6.11 -11.79
CA LYS A 127 -2.76 -6.27 -11.72
C LYS A 127 -3.26 -6.46 -10.28
N LYS A 128 -2.55 -7.25 -9.47
CA LYS A 128 -2.87 -7.44 -8.05
C LYS A 128 -2.75 -6.11 -7.27
N ILE A 129 -1.67 -5.36 -7.50
CA ILE A 129 -1.46 -4.03 -6.91
C ILE A 129 -2.61 -3.10 -7.31
N GLN A 130 -2.95 -3.04 -8.60
CA GLN A 130 -4.06 -2.22 -9.09
C GLN A 130 -5.38 -2.52 -8.37
N VAL A 131 -5.72 -3.81 -8.21
CA VAL A 131 -6.93 -4.24 -7.51
C VAL A 131 -6.90 -3.78 -6.05
N ILE A 132 -5.79 -3.98 -5.34
CA ILE A 132 -5.65 -3.58 -3.93
C ILE A 132 -5.84 -2.06 -3.75
N ILE A 133 -5.23 -1.27 -4.63
CA ILE A 133 -5.30 0.19 -4.59
C ILE A 133 -6.75 0.66 -4.83
N THR A 134 -7.36 0.17 -5.91
CA THR A 134 -8.69 0.63 -6.37
C THR A 134 -9.79 0.36 -5.34
N VAL A 135 -9.64 -0.73 -4.58
CA VAL A 135 -10.66 -1.22 -3.65
C VAL A 135 -10.66 -0.47 -2.32
N GLY A 136 -9.57 0.19 -1.95
CA GLY A 136 -9.45 0.81 -0.62
C GLY A 136 -9.00 2.27 -0.60
N ARG A 137 -8.46 2.82 -1.68
CA ARG A 137 -7.68 4.06 -1.60
C ARG A 137 -7.77 4.88 -2.90
N ARG A 138 -8.03 6.18 -2.80
CA ARG A 138 -7.57 7.10 -3.83
C ARG A 138 -6.06 7.20 -3.64
N ILE A 139 -5.30 6.66 -4.60
CA ILE A 139 -3.85 6.84 -4.65
C ILE A 139 -3.51 7.54 -5.94
N TYR A 140 -2.86 8.69 -5.81
CA TYR A 140 -2.21 9.34 -6.94
C TYR A 140 -0.73 9.04 -6.82
N ILE A 141 -0.17 8.49 -7.89
CA ILE A 141 1.27 8.40 -8.09
C ILE A 141 1.67 9.76 -8.64
N ILE A 142 2.49 10.49 -7.89
CA ILE A 142 3.08 11.74 -8.36
C ILE A 142 4.49 11.36 -8.80
N GLU A 143 4.76 11.51 -10.09
CA GLU A 143 6.08 11.36 -10.70
C GLU A 143 6.96 12.58 -10.40
#